data_AF-A0A4Q2X4M6-F1
#
_entry.id   AF-A0A4Q2X4M6-F1
#
_cell.length_a   1.000
_cell.length_b   1.000
_cell.length_c   1.000
_cell.angle_alpha   90.00
_cell.angle_beta   90.00
_cell.angle_gamma   90.00
#
_symmetry.space_group_name_H-M   'P 1'
#
loop_
_entity.id
_entity.type
_entity.pdbx_description
1 polymer ?
#
loop_
_entity_poly.entity_id
_entity_poly.type
_entity_poly.pdbx_seq_one_letter_code
_entity_poly.pdbx_strand_id
1 'polypeptide(L)' 'MPREIIILECTEAKAEGVPTSRYVTTRNKKSLRTPGRLEKVKFNHFLKRRTLHRELR' A
#
# COMPACT_ATOMS: atom_id res chain seq x y z
N MET A 1 -13.50 -4.61 17.16
CA MET A 1 -12.91 -3.29 16.82
C MET A 1 -13.15 -3.01 15.35
N PRO A 2 -13.58 -1.80 14.97
CA PRO A 2 -13.82 -1.46 13.57
C PRO A 2 -12.50 -1.60 12.79
N ARG A 3 -12.56 -2.36 11.69
CA ARG A 3 -11.46 -2.46 10.72
C ARG A 3 -11.59 -1.28 9.77
N GLU A 4 -10.52 -0.51 9.64
CA GLU A 4 -10.48 0.65 8.76
C GLU A 4 -10.08 0.21 7.35
N ILE A 5 -10.80 0.69 6.34
CA ILE A 5 -10.47 0.43 4.94
C ILE A 5 -9.40 1.45 4.54
N ILE A 6 -8.28 0.94 4.04
CA ILE A 6 -7.12 1.73 3.63
C ILE A 6 -6.72 1.36 2.21
N ILE A 7 -6.12 2.32 1.51
CA ILE A 7 -5.57 2.13 0.17
C ILE A 7 -4.04 2.05 0.30
N LEU A 8 -3.41 1.08 -0.36
CA LEU A 8 -1.96 0.98 -0.50
C LEU A 8 -1.58 1.41 -1.92
N GLU A 9 -0.74 2.42 -2.07
CA GLU A 9 -0.28 2.95 -3.36
C GLU A 9 1.22 2.66 -3.57
N CYS A 10 1.59 2.29 -4.81
CA CYS A 10 2.98 2.05 -5.19
C CYS A 10 3.83 3.34 -5.12
N THR A 11 4.99 3.29 -4.45
CA THR A 11 5.87 4.47 -4.32
C THR A 11 6.79 4.68 -5.52
N GLU A 12 7.13 3.61 -6.23
CA GLU A 12 8.11 3.62 -7.33
C GLU A 12 7.49 4.07 -8.66
N ALA A 13 6.21 3.76 -8.88
CA ALA A 13 5.54 3.98 -10.17
C ALA A 13 5.56 5.45 -10.62
N LYS A 14 5.45 6.40 -9.68
CA LYS A 14 5.45 7.84 -9.99
C LYS A 14 6.81 8.33 -10.53
N ALA A 15 7.91 7.76 -10.04
CA ALA A 15 9.25 8.11 -10.50
C ALA A 15 9.51 7.57 -11.91
N GLU A 16 8.94 6.42 -12.25
CA GLU A 16 9.09 5.78 -13.57
C GLU A 16 8.08 6.29 -14.61
N GLY A 17 7.23 7.26 -14.27
CA GLY A 17 6.25 7.85 -15.19
C GLY A 17 5.10 6.92 -15.59
N VAL A 18 4.96 5.78 -14.91
CA VAL A 18 3.88 4.80 -15.14
C VAL A 18 2.72 5.02 -14.16
N PRO A 19 1.49 4.62 -14.51
CA PRO A 19 0.36 4.69 -13.59
C PRO A 19 0.63 3.89 -12.31
N THR A 20 0.18 4.46 -11.20
CA THR A 20 0.40 3.92 -9.86
C THR A 20 -0.53 2.73 -9.58
N SER A 21 0.03 1.58 -9.21
CA SER A 21 -0.76 0.45 -8.73
C SER A 21 -1.33 0.73 -7.34
N ARG A 22 -2.62 0.43 -7.15
CA ARG A 22 -3.36 0.66 -5.90
C ARG A 22 -4.07 -0.61 -5.43
N TYR A 23 -4.02 -0.87 -4.13
CA TYR A 23 -4.69 -1.99 -3.48
C TYR A 23 -5.57 -1.54 -2.33
N VAL A 24 -6.78 -2.10 -2.23
CA VAL A 24 -7.66 -1.89 -1.08
C VAL A 24 -7.38 -2.98 -0.05
N THR A 25 -7.12 -2.59 1.20
CA THR A 25 -6.95 -3.54 2.31
C THR A 25 -7.62 -3.02 3.58
N THR A 26 -7.84 -3.90 4.55
CA THR A 26 -8.33 -3.51 5.86
C THR A 26 -7.20 -3.51 6.87
N ARG A 27 -7.16 -2.50 7.74
CA ARG A 27 -6.22 -2.41 8.86
C ARG A 27 -6.96 -2.34 10.18
N ASN A 28 -6.32 -2.88 11.23
CA ASN A 28 -6.74 -2.64 12.60
C ASN A 28 -5.89 -1.49 13.20
N LYS A 29 -6.52 -0.34 13.46
CA LYS A 29 -5.86 0.85 14.03
C LYS A 29 -5.28 0.62 15.43
N LYS A 30 -5.88 -0.27 16.22
CA LYS A 30 -5.47 -0.58 17.60
C LYS A 30 -4.48 -1.76 17.68
N SER A 31 -3.99 -2.25 16.55
CA SER A 31 -3.01 -3.33 16.51
C SER A 31 -1.64 -2.85 16.97
N LEU A 32 -1.16 -3.40 18.10
CA LEU A 32 0.21 -3.18 18.61
C LEU A 32 1.30 -3.64 17.63
N ARG A 33 0.99 -4.55 16.69
CA ARG A 33 1.97 -5.08 15.72
C ARG A 33 2.20 -4.17 14.50
N THR A 34 1.32 -3.20 14.29
CA THR A 34 1.37 -2.29 13.13
C THR A 34 1.07 -0.86 13.59
N PRO A 35 1.91 -0.28 14.47
CA PRO A 35 1.83 1.13 14.82
C PRO A 35 2.32 1.96 13.62
N GLY A 36 1.59 3.02 13.22
CA GLY A 36 2.02 3.92 12.12
C GLY A 36 1.48 3.53 10.74
N ARG A 37 2.13 3.92 9.64
CA ARG A 37 1.64 3.66 8.26
C ARG A 37 1.89 2.20 7.86
N LEU A 38 0.92 1.58 7.17
CA LEU A 38 1.10 0.24 6.64
C LEU A 38 1.93 0.26 5.34
N GLU A 39 3.01 -0.51 5.31
CA GLU A 39 3.84 -0.72 4.12
C GLU A 39 3.88 -2.21 3.80
N LYS A 40 3.65 -2.55 2.53
CA LYS A 40 3.66 -3.93 2.05
C LYS A 40 4.30 -4.00 0.67
N VAL A 41 5.11 -5.02 0.47
CA VAL A 41 5.58 -5.39 -0.86
C VAL A 41 4.44 -6.07 -1.60
N LYS A 42 4.01 -5.47 -2.71
CA LYS A 42 2.97 -6.00 -3.59
C LYS A 42 3.46 -6.00 -5.03
N PHE A 43 2.87 -6.86 -5.84
CA PHE A 43 3.16 -6.89 -7.27
C PHE A 43 2.59 -5.64 -7.92
N ASN A 44 3.35 -4.97 -8.77
CA ASN A 44 2.85 -3.89 -9.60
C ASN A 44 2.69 -4.43 -11.04
N HIS A 45 1.46 -4.47 -11.53
CA HIS A 45 1.15 -4.97 -12.88
C HIS A 45 1.76 -4.11 -13.99
N PHE A 46 1.93 -2.80 -13.78
CA PHE A 46 2.51 -1.90 -14.78
C PHE A 46 4.02 -2.10 -14.94
N LEU A 47 4.72 -2.34 -13.83
CA LEU A 47 6.17 -2.59 -13.82
C LEU A 47 6.55 -4.07 -13.92
N LYS A 48 5.55 -4.96 -13.88
CA LYS A 48 5.69 -6.42 -13.88
C LYS A 48 6.67 -6.95 -12.82
N ARG A 49 6.82 -6.23 -11.69
CA ARG A 49 7.73 -6.60 -10.60
C ARG A 49 7.11 -6.28 -9.23
N ARG A 50 7.68 -6.83 -8.17
CA ARG A 50 7.29 -6.50 -6.79
C ARG A 50 7.88 -5.15 -6.41
N THR A 51 7.04 -4.27 -5.89
CA THR A 51 7.39 -2.90 -5.50
C THR A 51 6.81 -2.58 -4.14
N LEU A 52 7.38 -1.56 -3.49
CA LEU A 52 6.88 -1.09 -2.21
C LEU A 52 5.54 -0.35 -2.40
N HIS A 53 4.52 -0.77 -1.65
CA HIS A 53 3.25 -0.06 -1.57
C HIS A 53 3.01 0.47 -0.15
N ARG A 54 2.66 1.74 -0.07
CA ARG A 54 2.48 2.47 1.19
C ARG A 54 1.04 2.93 1.35
N GLU A 55 0.57 2.91 2.59
CA GLU A 55 -0.75 3.43 2.96
C GLU A 55 -0.92 4.88 2.49
N LEU A 56 -1.90 5.07 1.61
CA LEU A 56 -2.40 6.34 1.12
C LEU A 56 -3.43 6.87 2.13
N ARG A 57 -2.90 7.53 3.17
CA ARG A 57 -3.65 8.35 4.13
C ARG A 57 -2.71 9.32 4.85
#